data_AF-A0AAV0XUP7-F1
#
_entry.id   AF-A0AAV0XUP7-F1
#
_cell.length_a   1.000
_cell.length_b   1.000
_cell.length_c   1.000
_cell.angle_alpha   90.00
_cell.angle_beta   90.00
_cell.angle_gamma   90.00
#
_symmetry.space_group_name_H-M   'P 1'
#
loop_
_entity.id
_entity.type
_entity.pdbx_description
1 polymer ?
#
loop_
_entity_poly.entity_id
_entity_poly.type
_entity_poly.pdbx_seq_one_letter_code
_entity_poly.pdbx_strand_id
1 'polypeptide(L)'
;MLNKLQTDISSRFSDVKLHEKSLGLFENPFNIDEIDVDTSFQLELIELNTNSFYYDEFQTMKKNDILKFYSTLSHEDFPALRDIMMKMATVFGSTYICE
;
A
#
# COMPACT_ATOMS: atom_id res chain seq x y z
N MET A 1 -13.92 -31.07 -5.92
CA MET A 1 -12.86 -30.81 -4.91
C MET A 1 -12.20 -29.46 -5.14
N LEU A 2 -11.67 -29.17 -6.34
CA LEU A 2 -11.10 -27.85 -6.71
C LEU A 2 -12.04 -26.67 -6.49
N ASN A 3 -13.30 -26.76 -6.96
CA ASN A 3 -14.27 -25.66 -6.78
C ASN A 3 -14.58 -25.33 -5.32
N LYS A 4 -14.58 -26.36 -4.45
CA LYS A 4 -14.79 -26.18 -3.01
C LYS A 4 -13.61 -25.44 -2.39
N LEU A 5 -12.39 -25.87 -2.71
CA LEU A 5 -11.17 -25.21 -2.26
C LEU A 5 -11.11 -23.75 -2.71
N GLN A 6 -11.43 -23.46 -3.98
CA GLN A 6 -11.44 -22.10 -4.50
C GLN A 6 -12.48 -21.21 -3.81
N THR A 7 -13.65 -21.78 -3.48
CA THR A 7 -14.70 -21.08 -2.73
C THR A 7 -14.24 -20.79 -1.30
N ASP A 8 -13.67 -21.79 -0.61
CA ASP A 8 -13.19 -21.65 0.77
C ASP A 8 -12.07 -20.61 0.88
N ILE A 9 -11.11 -20.60 -0.07
CA ILE A 9 -10.06 -19.57 -0.16
C ILE A 9 -10.67 -18.20 -0.41
N SER A 10 -11.56 -18.09 -1.40
CA SER A 10 -12.18 -16.80 -1.75
C SER A 10 -13.01 -16.21 -0.60
N SER A 11 -13.69 -17.06 0.16
CA SER A 11 -14.45 -16.63 1.34
C SER A 11 -13.53 -16.20 2.48
N ARG A 12 -12.45 -16.95 2.73
CA ARG A 12 -11.50 -16.64 3.81
C ARG A 12 -10.72 -15.35 3.58
N PHE A 13 -10.38 -15.04 2.34
CA PHE A 13 -9.63 -13.82 1.97
C PHE A 13 -10.53 -12.76 1.32
N SER A 14 -11.82 -12.78 1.62
CA SER A 14 -12.77 -11.80 1.09
C SER A 14 -12.51 -10.38 1.62
N ASP A 15 -11.97 -10.29 2.84
CA ASP A 15 -11.48 -9.08 3.49
C ASP A 15 -10.23 -8.51 2.81
N VAL A 16 -9.29 -9.35 2.37
CA VAL A 16 -8.10 -8.92 1.60
C VAL A 16 -8.52 -8.23 0.30
N LYS A 17 -9.60 -8.69 -0.34
CA LYS A 17 -10.14 -8.04 -1.55
C LYS A 17 -10.67 -6.63 -1.26
N LEU A 18 -11.15 -6.33 -0.05
CA LEU A 18 -11.54 -4.97 0.33
C LEU A 18 -10.34 -4.02 0.38
N HIS A 19 -9.14 -4.55 0.57
CA HIS A 19 -7.89 -3.80 0.64
C HIS A 19 -7.08 -3.82 -0.66
N GLU A 20 -7.58 -4.44 -1.74
CA GLU A 20 -6.84 -4.64 -2.99
C GLU A 20 -6.28 -3.33 -3.57
N LYS A 21 -7.09 -2.26 -3.62
CA LYS A 21 -6.63 -0.94 -4.07
C LYS A 21 -5.49 -0.39 -3.18
N SER A 22 -5.63 -0.47 -1.86
CA SER A 22 -4.62 0.00 -0.90
C SER A 22 -3.35 -0.85 -0.93
N LEU A 23 -3.47 -2.16 -1.20
CA LEU A 23 -2.34 -3.06 -1.37
C LEU A 23 -1.59 -2.77 -2.68
N GLY A 24 -2.30 -2.48 -3.77
CA GLY A 24 -1.68 -2.04 -5.02
C GLY A 24 -0.91 -0.73 -4.85
N LEU A 25 -1.50 0.22 -4.11
CA LEU A 25 -0.82 1.46 -3.70
C LEU A 25 0.41 1.18 -2.85
N PHE A 26 0.30 0.29 -1.86
CA PHE A 26 1.42 -0.11 -1.03
C PHE A 26 2.53 -0.80 -1.83
N GLU A 27 2.19 -1.60 -2.83
CA GLU A 27 3.16 -2.25 -3.69
C GLU A 27 3.87 -1.25 -4.62
N ASN A 28 3.14 -0.26 -5.15
CA ASN A 28 3.69 0.76 -6.03
C ASN A 28 2.86 2.06 -6.01
N PRO A 29 3.30 3.10 -5.28
CA PRO A 29 2.59 4.36 -5.21
C PRO A 29 2.68 5.18 -6.51
N PHE A 30 3.60 4.85 -7.41
CA PHE A 30 3.81 5.53 -8.70
C PHE A 30 2.93 4.98 -9.84
N ASN A 31 2.10 3.96 -9.58
CA ASN A 31 1.30 3.28 -10.61
C ASN A 31 -0.21 3.48 -10.41
N ILE A 32 -0.61 4.63 -9.87
CA ILE A 32 -2.00 4.92 -9.52
C ILE A 32 -2.56 6.01 -10.39
N ASP A 33 -3.78 5.79 -10.87
CA ASP A 33 -4.63 6.85 -11.40
C ASP A 33 -5.13 7.70 -10.22
N GLU A 34 -4.61 8.94 -10.12
CA GLU A 34 -4.85 9.89 -9.02
C GLU A 34 -6.33 10.30 -8.84
N ILE A 35 -7.24 9.82 -9.69
CA ILE A 35 -8.61 10.31 -9.85
C ILE A 35 -9.55 9.88 -8.68
N ASP A 36 -9.20 8.83 -7.93
CA ASP A 36 -10.12 8.11 -7.04
C ASP A 36 -9.85 8.29 -5.53
N VAL A 37 -8.93 9.18 -5.14
CA VAL A 37 -8.55 9.40 -3.73
C VAL A 37 -8.93 10.80 -3.21
N ASP A 38 -8.94 11.01 -1.89
CA ASP A 38 -9.21 12.33 -1.29
C ASP A 38 -8.18 13.37 -1.75
N THR A 39 -8.60 14.63 -1.91
CA THR A 39 -7.75 15.72 -2.42
C THR A 39 -6.45 15.90 -1.65
N SER A 40 -6.44 15.75 -0.31
CA SER A 40 -5.19 15.89 0.43
C SER A 40 -4.20 14.79 0.05
N PHE A 41 -4.70 13.57 -0.13
CA PHE A 41 -3.89 12.44 -0.53
C PHE A 41 -3.47 12.51 -2.00
N GLN A 42 -4.32 13.05 -2.89
CA GLN A 42 -3.95 13.34 -4.28
C GLN A 42 -2.73 14.26 -4.36
N LEU A 43 -2.70 15.34 -3.56
CA LEU A 43 -1.58 16.28 -3.54
C LEU A 43 -0.27 15.62 -3.10
N GLU A 44 -0.31 14.75 -2.08
CA GLU A 44 0.86 13.98 -1.65
C GLU A 44 1.38 13.05 -2.76
N LEU A 45 0.48 12.38 -3.49
CA LEU A 45 0.87 11.51 -4.62
C LEU A 45 1.46 12.32 -5.78
N ILE A 46 0.92 13.49 -6.08
CA ILE A 46 1.46 14.41 -7.11
C ILE A 46 2.88 14.86 -6.72
N GLU A 47 3.09 15.27 -5.47
CA GLU A 47 4.42 15.65 -4.98
C GLU A 47 5.40 14.49 -5.08
N LEU A 48 4.96 13.28 -4.69
CA LEU A 48 5.77 12.07 -4.80
C LEU A 48 6.15 11.76 -6.25
N ASN A 49 5.20 11.86 -7.18
CA ASN A 49 5.37 11.52 -8.60
C ASN A 49 6.21 12.55 -9.37
N THR A 50 6.15 13.82 -8.97
CA THR A 50 6.85 14.91 -9.67
C THR A 50 8.32 15.00 -9.28
N ASN A 51 8.71 14.49 -8.11
CA ASN A 51 10.09 14.48 -7.66
C ASN A 51 10.78 13.13 -7.96
N SER A 52 11.66 13.15 -8.97
CA SER A 52 12.40 11.95 -9.42
C SER A 52 13.26 11.31 -8.33
N PHE A 53 13.67 12.06 -7.31
CA PHE A 53 14.41 11.53 -6.16
C PHE A 53 13.66 10.39 -5.46
N TYR A 54 12.34 10.56 -5.22
CA TYR A 54 11.55 9.54 -4.55
C TYR A 54 11.39 8.29 -5.41
N TYR A 55 11.27 8.46 -6.73
CA TYR A 55 11.21 7.33 -7.65
C TYR A 55 12.50 6.52 -7.63
N ASP A 56 13.66 7.18 -7.69
CA ASP A 56 14.96 6.51 -7.66
C ASP A 56 15.21 5.81 -6.32
N GLU A 57 14.84 6.45 -5.21
CA GLU A 57 14.92 5.87 -3.87
C GLU A 57 14.01 4.64 -3.75
N PHE A 58 12.77 4.74 -4.23
CA PHE A 58 11.82 3.64 -4.28
C PHE A 58 12.35 2.44 -5.07
N GLN A 59 12.87 2.65 -6.28
CA GLN A 59 13.42 1.57 -7.10
C GLN A 59 14.61 0.88 -6.44
N THR A 60 15.42 1.64 -5.71
CA THR A 60 16.57 1.12 -4.97
C THR A 60 16.15 0.26 -3.78
N MET A 61 15.12 0.68 -3.04
CA MET A 61 14.71 0.04 -1.78
C MET A 61 13.64 -1.05 -1.96
N LYS A 62 12.73 -0.93 -2.93
CA LYS A 62 11.55 -1.82 -3.11
C LYS A 62 11.90 -3.30 -3.09
N LYS A 63 13.04 -3.69 -3.70
CA LYS A 63 13.44 -5.11 -3.82
C LYS A 63 13.77 -5.77 -2.48
N ASN A 64 14.29 -5.00 -1.53
CA ASN A 64 14.82 -5.54 -0.27
C ASN A 64 13.96 -5.14 0.93
N ASP A 65 13.48 -3.90 0.96
CA ASP A 65 12.72 -3.35 2.07
C ASP A 65 11.89 -2.14 1.62
N ILE A 66 10.66 -2.39 1.20
CA ILE A 66 9.72 -1.32 0.81
C ILE A 66 9.30 -0.45 2.00
N LEU A 67 9.33 -0.98 3.23
CA LEU A 67 9.01 -0.22 4.44
C LEU A 67 10.07 0.82 4.75
N LYS A 68 11.34 0.50 4.45
CA LYS A 68 12.43 1.47 4.57
C LYS A 68 12.18 2.70 3.71
N PHE A 69 11.71 2.55 2.47
CA PHE A 69 11.32 3.69 1.63
C PHE A 69 10.22 4.52 2.29
N TYR A 70 9.13 3.91 2.76
CA TYR A 70 8.06 4.66 3.43
C TYR A 70 8.50 5.35 4.72
N SER A 71 9.58 4.87 5.35
CA SER A 71 10.18 5.53 6.52
C SER A 71 11.01 6.77 6.19
N THR A 72 11.49 6.95 4.94
CA THR A 72 12.25 8.14 4.52
C THR A 72 11.36 9.32 4.20
N LEU A 73 10.08 9.07 3.90
CA LEU A 73 9.09 10.12 3.69
C LEU A 73 8.86 10.94 4.96
N SER A 74 8.83 12.26 4.81
CA SER A 74 8.54 13.21 5.88
C SER A 74 7.10 13.03 6.36
N HIS A 75 6.87 13.11 7.68
CA HIS A 75 5.51 13.13 8.22
C HIS A 75 4.80 14.48 7.97
N GLU A 76 5.57 15.55 7.74
CA GLU A 76 5.01 16.87 7.46
C GLU A 76 4.50 16.95 6.02
N ASP A 77 5.22 16.34 5.08
CA ASP A 77 4.92 16.42 3.65
C ASP A 77 4.03 15.27 3.16
N PHE A 78 4.13 14.08 3.78
CA PHE A 78 3.41 12.87 3.35
C PHE A 78 2.60 12.18 4.48
N PRO A 79 1.81 12.91 5.30
CA PRO A 79 1.10 12.31 6.43
C PRO A 79 0.12 11.21 6.01
N ALA A 80 -0.72 11.44 4.98
CA ALA A 80 -1.74 10.47 4.58
C ALA A 80 -1.12 9.23 3.91
N LEU A 81 -0.09 9.43 3.09
CA LEU A 81 0.67 8.36 2.47
C LEU A 81 1.35 7.50 3.54
N ARG A 82 2.02 8.09 4.51
CA ARG A 82 2.66 7.29 5.58
C ARG A 82 1.64 6.52 6.40
N ASP A 83 0.53 7.13 6.76
CA ASP A 83 -0.52 6.48 7.55
C ASP A 83 -1.09 5.25 6.84
N ILE A 84 -1.44 5.38 5.56
CA ILE A 84 -1.98 4.24 4.81
C ILE A 84 -0.94 3.14 4.61
N MET A 85 0.34 3.49 4.42
CA MET A 85 1.42 2.52 4.24
C MET A 85 1.71 1.74 5.53
N MET A 86 1.77 2.42 6.66
CA MET A 86 1.93 1.78 7.97
C MET A 86 0.73 0.90 8.30
N LYS A 87 -0.49 1.35 7.98
CA LYS A 87 -1.68 0.52 8.11
C LYS A 87 -1.57 -0.75 7.27
N MET A 88 -1.24 -0.65 5.98
CA MET A 88 -1.08 -1.82 5.10
C MET A 88 0.03 -2.77 5.54
N ALA A 89 1.14 -2.25 6.07
CA ALA A 89 2.21 -3.07 6.65
C ALA A 89 1.73 -3.98 7.79
N THR A 90 0.67 -3.58 8.50
CA THR A 90 0.10 -4.33 9.63
C THR A 90 -1.12 -5.18 9.27
N VAL A 91 -1.71 -5.01 8.06
CA VAL A 91 -2.94 -5.72 7.65
C VAL A 91 -2.76 -7.24 7.76
N PHE A 92 -1.63 -7.77 7.33
CA PHE A 92 -1.36 -9.22 7.41
C PHE A 92 -1.02 -9.72 8.83
N GLY A 93 -0.55 -8.85 9.72
CA GLY A 93 -0.32 -9.21 11.12
C GLY A 93 -1.62 -9.29 11.93
N SER A 94 -2.63 -8.48 11.54
CA SER A 94 -3.92 -8.41 12.23
C SER A 94 -4.86 -9.58 11.96
N THR A 95 -4.55 -10.45 10.99
CA THR A 95 -5.32 -11.67 10.69
C THR A 95 -4.95 -12.83 11.62
N TYR A 96 -3.94 -12.67 12.48
CA TYR A 96 -3.64 -13.63 13.54
C TYR A 96 -4.64 -13.47 14.68
N ILE A 97 -5.83 -14.03 14.47
CA ILE A 97 -6.74 -14.35 15.56
C ILE A 97 -6.10 -15.55 16.27
N CYS A 98 -5.42 -15.32 17.40
CA CYS A 98 -4.97 -16.42 18.25
C CYS A 98 -6.17 -17.35 18.53
N GLU A 99 -6.05 -18.63 18.20
CA GLU A 99 -6.93 -19.69 18.72
C GLU A 99 -6.76 -19.85 20.24
#